data_AF-A0A257LW92-F1
#
_entry.id   AF-A0A257LW92-F1
#
_cell.length_a   1.000
_cell.length_b   1.000
_cell.length_c   1.000
_cell.angle_alpha   90.00
_cell.angle_beta   90.00
_cell.angle_gamma   90.00
#
_symmetry.space_group_name_H-M   'P 1'
#
loop_
_entity.id
_entity.type
_entity.pdbx_description
1 polymer ?
#
loop_
_entity_poly.entity_id
_entity_poly.type
_entity_poly.pdbx_seq_one_letter_code
_entity_poly.pdbx_strand_id
1 'polypeptide(L)'
;MPEPFKGGGTTHFNFTLGQNHGGFNSDDTQTYNLGRVRVSVAATLPNALDNLPPLVREALEAPAGKRTSEQSARLFAHWRESNPSFATETGEIEKLYAQVPQPTWALVAAATRHERETRLFERGEQTHPKHVVKPHVPAFLHPLPPGDPESRLTFAKWLVDPKSPTAARRKVNSIWQAYFGIGLLETSEDFGHQAARPSHPELLDWLAVEFMESGWDMKHIHRLITQSATYRQASPASPALREMDPKNRLLARGARIRVPAETVRDIQLATSGLLDGKMGGRSVFPPAPGYLFQKPVSYGPKTWDVESDSNRYRRALYTFRFRSEPYPMLVAFDAPAGAVSCVRRNVSTTPMQALVTLNEQVSMEAALGLAHLVLTDSGTLEERLSRAFVRCTSRVPDAEEIAALKSVYETSLNTDPTEARLLLEHHKPVTIDLSAHPLPEIAAATAVARVLLNLDETITKN
;
A
#
# COMPACT_ATOMS: atom_id res chain seq x y z
N MET A 1 51.61 -27.41 7.17
CA MET A 1 50.61 -28.19 7.93
C MET A 1 50.75 -27.78 9.39
N PRO A 2 49.66 -27.43 10.10
CA PRO A 2 49.74 -27.13 11.52
C PRO A 2 50.18 -28.39 12.27
N GLU A 3 51.19 -28.28 13.14
CA GLU A 3 51.64 -29.40 13.97
C GLU A 3 50.70 -29.59 15.16
N PRO A 4 50.31 -30.82 15.52
CA PRO A 4 49.50 -31.06 16.71
C PRO A 4 50.30 -30.71 17.99
N PHE A 5 49.64 -30.14 18.99
CA PHE A 5 50.22 -29.91 20.31
C PHE A 5 50.66 -31.24 20.93
N LYS A 6 51.96 -31.40 21.23
CA LYS A 6 52.52 -32.58 21.89
C LYS A 6 52.89 -32.22 23.33
N GLY A 7 52.18 -32.78 24.29
CA GLY A 7 52.48 -32.65 25.72
C GLY A 7 51.97 -33.86 26.48
N GLY A 8 52.76 -34.37 27.44
CA GLY A 8 52.33 -35.41 28.37
C GLY A 8 51.67 -34.79 29.60
N GLY A 9 50.47 -35.25 29.96
CA GLY A 9 49.67 -34.74 31.09
C GLY A 9 48.45 -33.91 30.67
N THR A 10 47.72 -33.38 31.65
CA THR A 10 46.53 -32.54 31.43
C THR A 10 46.93 -31.12 31.07
N THR A 11 46.57 -30.65 29.88
CA THR A 11 46.83 -29.27 29.41
C THR A 11 45.54 -28.44 29.47
N HIS A 12 45.58 -27.29 30.14
CA HIS A 12 44.46 -26.35 30.22
C HIS A 12 44.65 -25.21 29.22
N PHE A 13 43.67 -24.99 28.35
CA PHE A 13 43.66 -23.87 27.41
C PHE A 13 42.63 -22.82 27.86
N ASN A 14 43.08 -21.57 27.99
CA ASN A 14 42.21 -20.44 28.28
C ASN A 14 42.06 -19.59 27.01
N PHE A 15 40.82 -19.39 26.58
CA PHE A 15 40.48 -18.53 25.45
C PHE A 15 39.65 -17.34 25.91
N THR A 16 40.04 -16.14 25.50
CA THR A 16 39.30 -14.91 25.80
C THR A 16 38.79 -14.30 24.50
N LEU A 17 37.48 -14.13 24.39
CA LEU A 17 36.83 -13.43 23.28
C LEU A 17 36.40 -12.04 23.75
N GLY A 18 37.13 -11.01 23.30
CA GLY A 18 36.78 -9.62 23.57
C GLY A 18 35.78 -9.10 22.53
N GLN A 19 34.61 -8.63 22.98
CA GLN A 19 33.69 -7.85 22.16
C GLN A 19 33.72 -6.40 22.64
N ASN A 20 34.28 -5.50 21.83
CA ASN A 20 34.16 -4.08 22.09
C ASN A 20 32.80 -3.61 21.56
N HIS A 21 31.95 -3.06 22.43
CA HIS A 21 30.61 -2.60 22.04
C HIS A 21 30.68 -1.41 21.07
N GLY A 22 29.62 -1.26 20.27
CA GLY A 22 29.48 -0.31 19.16
C GLY A 22 29.80 1.14 19.51
N GLY A 23 30.08 1.92 18.47
CA GLY A 23 30.61 3.28 18.52
C GLY A 23 29.90 4.27 19.44
N PHE A 24 30.44 5.48 19.49
CA PHE A 24 30.19 6.52 20.49
C PHE A 24 28.72 7.03 20.59
N ASN A 25 27.79 6.65 19.69
CA ASN A 25 26.38 7.05 19.72
C ASN A 25 25.42 6.03 19.07
N SER A 26 24.11 6.25 19.26
CA SER A 26 22.98 5.40 18.81
C SER A 26 22.82 5.23 17.29
N ASP A 27 23.68 5.89 16.51
CA ASP A 27 23.49 6.09 15.07
C ASP A 27 24.50 5.26 14.26
N ASP A 28 25.57 4.79 14.90
CA ASP A 28 26.51 3.84 14.34
C ASP A 28 25.90 2.43 14.39
N THR A 29 25.27 2.05 13.29
CA THR A 29 24.79 0.68 13.01
C THR A 29 25.91 -0.38 12.94
N GLN A 30 27.13 -0.05 13.39
CA GLN A 30 28.25 -0.97 13.53
C GLN A 30 28.05 -1.88 14.75
N THR A 31 27.07 -2.78 14.65
CA THR A 31 26.95 -3.89 15.57
C THR A 31 27.98 -4.94 15.20
N TYR A 32 29.21 -4.81 15.70
CA TYR A 32 30.17 -5.92 15.68
C TYR A 32 29.78 -6.92 16.77
N ASN A 33 28.64 -7.59 16.55
CA ASN A 33 28.37 -8.80 17.29
C ASN A 33 29.44 -9.80 16.88
N LEU A 34 30.23 -10.29 17.86
CA LEU A 34 30.90 -11.57 17.67
C LEU A 34 29.78 -12.53 17.26
N GLY A 35 29.82 -13.01 16.03
CA GLY A 35 28.78 -13.87 15.48
C GLY A 35 28.75 -15.22 16.19
N ARG A 36 28.46 -16.28 15.45
CA ARG A 36 28.49 -17.65 16.00
C ARG A 36 29.94 -18.16 16.04
N VAL A 37 30.69 -17.80 17.07
CA VAL A 37 32.07 -18.26 17.27
C VAL A 37 32.08 -19.73 17.69
N ARG A 38 32.94 -20.54 17.06
CA ARG A 38 33.11 -21.96 17.36
C ARG A 38 34.57 -22.25 17.68
N VAL A 39 34.79 -23.01 18.75
CA VAL A 39 36.09 -23.60 19.08
C VAL A 39 35.92 -25.12 19.04
N SER A 40 36.71 -25.80 18.20
CA SER A 40 36.68 -27.25 18.05
C SER A 40 38.05 -27.84 18.41
N VAL A 41 38.05 -29.00 19.08
CA VAL A 41 39.26 -29.79 19.37
C VAL A 41 39.05 -31.18 18.80
N ALA A 42 39.99 -31.65 17.98
CA ALA A 42 39.93 -32.98 17.35
C ALA A 42 41.30 -33.66 17.45
N ALA A 43 41.29 -35.00 17.59
CA ALA A 43 42.51 -35.80 17.65
C ALA A 43 43.29 -35.81 16.31
N THR A 44 42.59 -35.54 15.20
CA THR A 44 43.17 -35.36 13.86
C THR A 44 42.49 -34.18 13.16
N LEU A 45 43.27 -33.37 12.45
CA LEU A 45 42.77 -32.26 11.63
C LEU A 45 43.10 -32.53 10.15
N PRO A 46 42.19 -32.15 9.22
CA PRO A 46 40.91 -31.51 9.46
C PRO A 46 39.79 -32.49 9.84
N ASN A 47 38.90 -32.09 10.75
CA ASN A 47 37.69 -32.85 11.09
C ASN A 47 36.68 -32.74 9.93
N ALA A 48 36.28 -33.85 9.33
CA ALA A 48 35.32 -33.86 8.22
C ALA A 48 33.97 -33.22 8.56
N LEU A 49 33.57 -33.25 9.85
CA LEU A 49 32.35 -32.59 10.34
C LEU A 49 32.47 -31.06 10.36
N ASP A 50 33.70 -30.50 10.27
CA ASP A 50 33.94 -29.05 10.17
C ASP A 50 33.53 -28.43 8.85
N ASN A 51 33.38 -29.24 7.80
CA ASN A 51 32.89 -28.78 6.50
C ASN A 51 31.35 -28.82 6.38
N LEU A 52 30.64 -29.32 7.40
CA LEU A 52 29.18 -29.46 7.36
C LEU A 52 28.45 -28.25 7.95
N PRO A 53 27.27 -27.87 7.42
CA PRO A 53 26.42 -26.86 8.04
C PRO A 53 26.08 -27.22 9.51
N PRO A 54 25.99 -26.23 10.41
CA PRO A 54 25.82 -26.48 11.85
C PRO A 54 24.67 -27.42 12.22
N LEU A 55 23.51 -27.22 11.57
CA LEU A 55 22.31 -28.01 11.83
C LEU A 55 22.37 -29.43 11.24
N VAL A 56 23.19 -29.66 10.21
CA VAL A 56 23.44 -31.00 9.64
C VAL A 56 24.35 -31.78 10.59
N ARG A 57 25.38 -31.12 11.13
CA ARG A 57 26.25 -31.73 12.15
C ARG A 57 25.47 -32.14 13.39
N GLU A 58 24.67 -31.23 13.94
CA GLU A 58 23.84 -31.50 15.12
C GLU A 58 22.95 -32.75 14.90
N ALA A 59 22.39 -32.89 13.70
CA ALA A 59 21.61 -34.07 13.34
C ALA A 59 22.46 -35.36 13.23
N LEU A 60 23.74 -35.28 12.83
CA LEU A 60 24.65 -36.43 12.79
C LEU A 60 25.13 -36.86 14.18
N GLU A 61 25.28 -35.93 15.11
CA GLU A 61 25.66 -36.19 16.52
C GLU A 61 24.58 -37.00 17.25
N ALA A 62 23.31 -36.85 16.86
CA ALA A 62 22.24 -37.69 17.36
C ALA A 62 22.36 -39.15 16.84
N PRO A 63 22.26 -40.18 17.70
CA PRO A 63 22.28 -41.58 17.29
C PRO A 63 21.20 -41.88 16.24
N ALA A 64 21.52 -42.67 15.21
CA ALA A 64 20.65 -42.88 14.05
C ALA A 64 19.19 -43.26 14.41
N GLY A 65 19.00 -44.16 15.39
CA GLY A 65 17.66 -44.58 15.84
C GLY A 65 16.93 -43.59 16.76
N LYS A 66 17.54 -42.46 17.09
CA LYS A 66 16.96 -41.41 17.97
C LYS A 66 16.81 -40.06 17.26
N ARG A 67 17.10 -39.98 15.96
CA ARG A 67 16.95 -38.75 15.19
C ARG A 67 15.48 -38.41 15.03
N THR A 68 15.14 -37.13 15.18
CA THR A 68 13.80 -36.64 14.88
C THR A 68 13.53 -36.70 13.38
N SER A 69 12.26 -36.57 12.99
CA SER A 69 11.86 -36.44 11.58
C SER A 69 12.54 -35.25 10.91
N GLU A 70 12.63 -34.11 11.61
CA GLU A 70 13.31 -32.90 11.12
C GLU A 70 14.81 -33.12 10.93
N GLN A 71 15.49 -33.77 11.89
CA GLN A 71 16.90 -34.10 11.77
C GLN A 71 17.16 -35.04 10.58
N SER A 72 16.33 -36.06 10.41
CA SER A 72 16.46 -37.03 9.30
C SER A 72 16.24 -36.37 7.94
N ALA A 73 15.22 -35.51 7.82
CA ALA A 73 14.95 -34.76 6.60
C ALA A 73 16.10 -33.80 6.25
N ARG A 74 16.68 -33.13 7.25
CA ARG A 74 17.81 -32.22 7.06
C ARG A 74 19.07 -32.94 6.58
N LEU A 75 19.37 -34.12 7.12
CA LEU A 75 20.49 -34.95 6.65
C LEU A 75 20.28 -35.42 5.21
N PHE A 76 19.06 -35.88 4.89
CA PHE A 76 18.72 -36.31 3.54
C PHE A 76 18.84 -35.17 2.52
N ALA A 77 18.32 -33.98 2.84
CA ALA A 77 18.41 -32.81 1.97
C ALA A 77 19.86 -32.45 1.66
N HIS A 78 20.71 -32.36 2.70
CA HIS A 78 22.12 -32.04 2.54
C HIS A 78 22.88 -33.10 1.74
N TRP A 79 22.62 -34.39 1.98
CA TRP A 79 23.22 -35.47 1.23
C TRP A 79 22.80 -35.45 -0.25
N ARG A 80 21.51 -35.24 -0.53
CA ARG A 80 20.96 -35.14 -1.89
C ARG A 80 21.62 -33.99 -2.65
N GLU A 81 21.69 -32.80 -2.05
CA GLU A 81 22.28 -31.60 -2.65
C GLU A 81 23.78 -31.76 -2.94
N SER A 82 24.48 -32.56 -2.14
CA SER A 82 25.92 -32.80 -2.32
C SER A 82 26.23 -34.00 -3.23
N ASN A 83 25.22 -34.73 -3.70
CA ASN A 83 25.39 -35.95 -4.47
C ASN A 83 25.10 -35.71 -5.96
N PRO A 84 26.10 -35.81 -6.86
CA PRO A 84 25.94 -35.55 -8.29
C PRO A 84 24.85 -36.38 -8.98
N SER A 85 24.53 -37.57 -8.45
CA SER A 85 23.46 -38.42 -9.01
C SER A 85 22.06 -37.82 -8.89
N PHE A 86 21.86 -36.81 -8.03
CA PHE A 86 20.60 -36.10 -7.85
C PHE A 86 20.62 -34.66 -8.40
N ALA A 87 21.58 -34.33 -9.27
CA ALA A 87 21.74 -32.97 -9.79
C ALA A 87 20.49 -32.49 -10.55
N THR A 88 19.85 -33.38 -11.33
CA THR A 88 18.63 -33.06 -12.08
C THR A 88 17.48 -32.74 -11.14
N GLU A 89 17.19 -33.62 -10.18
CA GLU A 89 16.11 -33.46 -9.21
C GLU A 89 16.35 -32.26 -8.31
N THR A 90 17.60 -32.01 -7.90
CA THR A 90 17.97 -30.83 -7.11
C THR A 90 17.69 -29.55 -7.90
N GLY A 91 18.06 -29.49 -9.18
CA GLY A 91 17.76 -28.36 -10.04
C GLY A 91 16.26 -28.13 -10.28
N GLU A 92 15.46 -29.20 -10.40
CA GLU A 92 13.99 -29.09 -10.46
C GLU A 92 13.39 -28.56 -9.17
N ILE A 93 13.86 -29.06 -8.02
CA ILE A 93 13.43 -28.62 -6.70
C ILE A 93 13.79 -27.15 -6.48
N GLU A 94 15.00 -26.72 -6.84
CA GLU A 94 15.40 -25.31 -6.78
C GLU A 94 14.52 -24.41 -7.66
N LYS A 95 14.19 -24.84 -8.89
CA LYS A 95 13.26 -24.12 -9.77
C LYS A 95 11.87 -23.98 -9.14
N LEU A 96 11.37 -25.03 -8.48
CA LEU A 96 10.08 -24.98 -7.78
C LEU A 96 10.16 -24.08 -6.54
N TYR A 97 11.22 -24.16 -5.74
CA TYR A 97 11.43 -23.27 -4.60
C TYR A 97 11.57 -21.80 -5.01
N ALA A 98 12.19 -21.52 -6.16
CA ALA A 98 12.27 -20.16 -6.70
C ALA A 98 10.89 -19.58 -7.09
N GLN A 99 9.90 -20.44 -7.35
CA GLN A 99 8.51 -20.02 -7.59
C GLN A 99 7.70 -19.82 -6.31
N VAL A 100 8.16 -20.34 -5.17
CA VAL A 100 7.50 -20.13 -3.88
C VAL A 100 7.59 -18.64 -3.54
N PRO A 101 6.47 -17.93 -3.36
CA PRO A 101 6.50 -16.52 -3.00
C PRO A 101 7.24 -16.36 -1.68
N GLN A 102 8.24 -15.47 -1.66
CA GLN A 102 8.92 -15.12 -0.41
C GLN A 102 7.87 -14.61 0.59
N PRO A 103 7.73 -15.24 1.77
CA PRO A 103 6.74 -14.80 2.74
C PRO A 103 7.08 -13.38 3.18
N THR A 104 6.11 -12.48 3.03
CA THR A 104 6.21 -11.16 3.64
C THR A 104 6.00 -11.35 5.14
N TRP A 105 7.06 -11.17 5.91
CA TRP A 105 6.97 -11.15 7.36
C TRP A 105 6.47 -9.76 7.80
N ALA A 106 5.54 -9.76 8.73
CA ALA A 106 5.11 -8.56 9.43
C ALA A 106 5.35 -8.78 10.92
N LEU A 107 5.82 -7.73 11.60
CA LEU A 107 5.87 -7.75 13.06
C LEU A 107 4.44 -7.86 13.57
N VAL A 108 4.13 -8.94 14.26
CA VAL A 108 2.88 -9.08 15.01
C VAL A 108 3.13 -8.68 16.45
N ALA A 109 2.14 -8.06 17.08
CA ALA A 109 2.19 -7.81 18.51
C ALA A 109 2.17 -9.17 19.24
N ALA A 110 3.28 -9.54 19.87
CA ALA A 110 3.32 -10.69 20.75
C ALA A 110 2.57 -10.34 22.05
N ALA A 111 1.78 -11.29 22.57
CA ALA A 111 1.21 -11.15 23.90
C ALA A 111 2.35 -10.94 24.91
N THR A 112 2.22 -9.94 25.77
CA THR A 112 3.19 -9.69 26.83
C THR A 112 3.17 -10.87 27.80
N ARG A 113 4.34 -11.40 28.17
CA ARG A 113 4.45 -12.51 29.15
C ARG A 113 3.86 -12.17 30.53
N HIS A 114 3.83 -10.88 30.84
CA HIS A 114 3.25 -10.34 32.06
C HIS A 114 2.25 -9.25 31.67
N GLU A 115 1.04 -9.34 32.20
CA GLU A 115 0.04 -8.31 32.04
C GLU A 115 0.49 -7.03 32.72
N ARG A 116 0.27 -5.90 32.05
CA ARG A 116 0.51 -4.58 32.64
C ARG A 116 -0.72 -4.17 33.44
N GLU A 117 -0.53 -3.96 34.74
CA GLU A 117 -1.56 -3.42 35.60
C GLU A 117 -1.97 -2.01 35.12
N THR A 118 -3.27 -1.80 34.92
CA THR A 118 -3.84 -0.48 34.59
C THR A 118 -4.46 0.13 35.83
N ARG A 119 -4.21 1.41 36.10
CA ARG A 119 -4.75 2.13 37.26
C ARG A 119 -5.46 3.41 36.86
N LEU A 120 -6.46 3.79 37.64
CA LEU A 120 -7.04 5.12 37.59
C LEU A 120 -6.12 6.11 38.30
N PHE A 121 -5.80 7.23 37.67
CA PHE A 121 -4.98 8.29 38.27
C PHE A 121 -5.82 9.41 38.86
N GLU A 122 -5.35 10.01 39.94
CA GLU A 122 -5.94 11.24 40.49
C GLU A 122 -5.87 12.37 39.47
N ARG A 123 -7.02 12.77 38.89
CA ARG A 123 -7.09 13.82 37.86
C ARG A 123 -6.15 13.58 36.65
N GLY A 124 -5.78 12.32 36.40
CA GLY A 124 -4.85 11.95 35.33
C GLY A 124 -3.36 12.07 35.70
N GLU A 125 -3.02 12.39 36.94
CA GLU A 125 -1.63 12.54 37.38
C GLU A 125 -0.94 11.16 37.56
N GLN A 126 0.02 10.86 36.68
CA GLN A 126 0.67 9.55 36.60
C GLN A 126 1.37 9.10 37.90
N THR A 127 1.84 10.04 38.72
CA THR A 127 2.52 9.79 40.00
C THR A 127 1.56 9.49 41.15
N HIS A 128 0.24 9.67 40.96
CA HIS A 128 -0.78 9.45 41.98
C HIS A 128 -1.78 8.35 41.53
N PRO A 129 -1.33 7.09 41.42
CA PRO A 129 -2.21 5.96 41.15
C PRO A 129 -3.21 5.74 42.28
N LYS A 130 -4.49 5.62 41.90
CA LYS A 130 -5.56 5.15 42.78
C LYS A 130 -5.71 3.63 42.62
N HIS A 131 -6.92 3.16 42.30
CA HIS A 131 -7.23 1.74 42.24
C HIS A 131 -6.92 1.12 40.87
N VAL A 132 -6.72 -0.20 40.89
CA VAL A 132 -6.55 -1.03 39.69
C VAL A 132 -7.86 -1.10 38.91
N VAL A 133 -7.77 -0.94 37.60
CA VAL A 133 -8.89 -1.02 36.67
C VAL A 133 -8.77 -2.32 35.88
N LYS A 134 -9.77 -3.20 36.04
CA LYS A 134 -9.89 -4.42 35.23
C LYS A 134 -10.61 -4.13 33.91
N PRO A 135 -10.42 -4.96 32.86
CA PRO A 135 -11.21 -4.87 31.64
C PRO A 135 -12.71 -4.91 31.94
N HIS A 136 -13.43 -3.88 31.49
CA HIS A 136 -14.89 -3.77 31.60
C HIS A 136 -15.42 -2.80 30.52
N VAL A 137 -16.74 -2.68 30.44
CA VAL A 137 -17.44 -1.76 29.53
C VAL A 137 -18.19 -0.69 30.31
N PRO A 138 -18.47 0.49 29.72
CA PRO A 138 -19.24 1.52 30.41
C PRO A 138 -20.60 0.99 30.90
N ALA A 139 -20.88 1.17 32.19
CA ALA A 139 -22.05 0.56 32.84
C ALA A 139 -23.41 1.08 32.32
N PHE A 140 -23.43 2.23 31.63
CA PHE A 140 -24.63 2.77 30.99
C PHE A 140 -24.95 2.12 29.63
N LEU A 141 -24.05 1.27 29.12
CA LEU A 141 -24.24 0.48 27.90
C LEU A 141 -24.59 -0.98 28.26
N HIS A 142 -24.85 -1.81 27.24
CA HIS A 142 -25.14 -3.23 27.44
C HIS A 142 -23.94 -3.97 28.07
N PRO A 143 -24.17 -5.04 28.84
CA PRO A 143 -23.09 -5.82 29.45
C PRO A 143 -22.26 -6.57 28.40
N LEU A 144 -21.06 -6.99 28.78
CA LEU A 144 -20.24 -7.89 27.97
C LEU A 144 -20.99 -9.21 27.69
N PRO A 145 -20.87 -9.78 26.49
CA PRO A 145 -21.41 -11.10 26.20
C PRO A 145 -20.66 -12.18 27.00
N PRO A 146 -21.25 -13.39 27.15
CA PRO A 146 -20.57 -14.51 27.80
C PRO A 146 -19.22 -14.82 27.12
N GLY A 147 -18.18 -15.06 27.93
CA GLY A 147 -16.83 -15.32 27.46
C GLY A 147 -15.79 -14.83 28.45
N ASP A 148 -14.53 -14.82 28.02
CA ASP A 148 -13.44 -14.21 28.77
C ASP A 148 -13.55 -12.68 28.67
N PRO A 149 -13.78 -11.94 29.77
CA PRO A 149 -13.90 -10.48 29.75
C PRO A 149 -12.58 -9.76 29.39
N GLU A 150 -11.44 -10.43 29.50
CA GLU A 150 -10.12 -9.89 29.14
C GLU A 150 -9.79 -10.14 27.66
N SER A 151 -10.55 -11.01 27.00
CA SER A 151 -10.35 -11.32 25.59
C SER A 151 -10.76 -10.17 24.68
N ARG A 152 -9.82 -9.77 23.82
CA ARG A 152 -10.08 -8.82 22.71
C ARG A 152 -11.22 -9.28 21.80
N LEU A 153 -11.44 -10.59 21.67
CA LEU A 153 -12.53 -11.13 20.87
C LEU A 153 -13.90 -10.86 21.53
N THR A 154 -14.00 -11.02 22.86
CA THR A 154 -15.22 -10.71 23.62
C THR A 154 -15.56 -9.23 23.49
N PHE A 155 -14.57 -8.35 23.63
CA PHE A 155 -14.77 -6.91 23.43
C PHE A 155 -15.17 -6.56 21.99
N ALA A 156 -14.55 -7.19 20.99
CA ALA A 156 -14.90 -6.99 19.58
C ALA A 156 -16.36 -7.38 19.30
N LYS A 157 -16.83 -8.51 19.86
CA LYS A 157 -18.24 -8.94 19.77
C LYS A 157 -19.18 -7.96 20.45
N TRP A 158 -18.83 -7.45 21.63
CA TRP A 158 -19.59 -6.42 22.34
C TRP A 158 -19.73 -5.14 21.52
N LEU A 159 -18.65 -4.70 20.86
CA LEU A 159 -18.61 -3.46 20.09
C LEU A 159 -19.57 -3.48 18.89
N VAL A 160 -19.73 -4.65 18.24
CA VAL A 160 -20.60 -4.85 17.08
C VAL A 160 -21.93 -5.54 17.42
N ASP A 161 -22.25 -5.65 18.71
CA ASP A 161 -23.54 -6.20 19.17
C ASP A 161 -24.71 -5.34 18.66
N PRO A 162 -25.88 -5.91 18.33
CA PRO A 162 -27.06 -5.14 17.94
C PRO A 162 -27.50 -4.07 18.96
N LYS A 163 -27.12 -4.23 20.24
CA LYS A 163 -27.36 -3.25 21.30
C LYS A 163 -26.33 -2.11 21.33
N SER A 164 -25.26 -2.20 20.54
CA SER A 164 -24.25 -1.16 20.41
C SER A 164 -24.80 0.04 19.65
N PRO A 165 -24.75 1.26 20.23
CA PRO A 165 -25.41 2.42 19.64
C PRO A 165 -24.67 3.01 18.42
N THR A 166 -23.36 2.80 18.28
CA THR A 166 -22.53 3.63 17.37
C THR A 166 -21.83 2.87 16.26
N ALA A 167 -21.52 1.59 16.42
CA ALA A 167 -20.66 0.87 15.48
C ALA A 167 -21.21 0.85 14.05
N ALA A 168 -22.48 0.46 13.89
CA ALA A 168 -23.15 0.44 12.59
C ALA A 168 -23.29 1.85 12.01
N ARG A 169 -23.81 2.81 12.79
CA ARG A 169 -23.97 4.22 12.40
C ARG A 169 -22.67 4.83 11.90
N ARG A 170 -21.58 4.66 12.64
CA ARG A 170 -20.24 5.15 12.25
C ARG A 170 -19.78 4.51 10.96
N LYS A 171 -19.97 3.19 10.80
CA LYS A 171 -19.52 2.47 9.60
C LYS A 171 -20.30 2.91 8.36
N VAL A 172 -21.62 2.98 8.41
CA VAL A 172 -22.43 3.43 7.26
C VAL A 172 -22.20 4.90 6.94
N ASN A 173 -21.98 5.75 7.96
CA ASN A 173 -21.61 7.15 7.74
C ASN A 173 -20.27 7.28 6.98
N SER A 174 -19.29 6.44 7.32
CA SER A 174 -18.00 6.39 6.62
C SER A 174 -18.15 5.88 5.17
N ILE A 175 -19.03 4.92 4.91
CA ILE A 175 -19.35 4.46 3.54
C ILE A 175 -20.03 5.58 2.76
N TRP A 176 -21.02 6.25 3.36
CA TRP A 176 -21.69 7.39 2.75
C TRP A 176 -20.71 8.50 2.40
N GLN A 177 -19.83 8.87 3.33
CA GLN A 177 -18.78 9.87 3.12
C GLN A 177 -17.89 9.51 1.92
N ALA A 178 -17.55 8.23 1.72
CA ALA A 178 -16.73 7.82 0.57
C ALA A 178 -17.42 8.08 -0.78
N TYR A 179 -18.75 8.07 -0.84
CA TYR A 179 -19.52 8.30 -2.06
C TYR A 179 -19.97 9.75 -2.25
N PHE A 180 -20.27 10.46 -1.16
CA PHE A 180 -20.84 11.81 -1.18
C PHE A 180 -19.85 12.89 -0.70
N GLY A 181 -18.64 12.51 -0.29
CA GLY A 181 -17.56 13.40 0.16
C GLY A 181 -17.72 13.82 1.61
N ILE A 182 -18.96 13.99 2.07
CA ILE A 182 -19.33 14.32 3.44
C ILE A 182 -20.30 13.25 3.95
N GLY A 183 -20.06 12.73 5.16
CA GLY A 183 -20.98 11.80 5.82
C GLY A 183 -22.32 12.46 6.16
N LEU A 184 -23.38 11.68 6.39
CA LEU A 184 -24.64 12.19 6.95
C LEU A 184 -24.37 12.95 8.25
N LEU A 185 -23.48 12.43 9.08
CA LEU A 185 -22.78 13.18 10.12
C LEU A 185 -21.44 13.69 9.57
N GLU A 186 -21.22 15.00 9.60
CA GLU A 186 -20.01 15.63 9.03
C GLU A 186 -18.73 15.28 9.81
N THR A 187 -18.84 15.09 11.13
CA THR A 187 -17.77 14.67 12.05
C THR A 187 -17.74 13.15 12.17
N SER A 188 -17.20 12.46 11.18
CA SER A 188 -17.14 10.99 11.16
C SER A 188 -16.34 10.36 12.31
N GLU A 189 -15.50 11.15 12.96
CA GLU A 189 -14.70 10.81 14.13
C GLU A 189 -15.41 11.01 15.48
N ASP A 190 -16.53 11.75 15.53
CA ASP A 190 -17.23 12.07 16.77
C ASP A 190 -18.75 11.96 16.62
N PHE A 191 -19.32 10.98 17.35
CA PHE A 191 -20.76 10.72 17.47
C PHE A 191 -21.31 11.15 18.84
N GLY A 192 -20.55 11.96 19.59
CA GLY A 192 -20.91 12.47 20.91
C GLY A 192 -21.91 13.62 20.86
N HIS A 193 -22.37 14.06 22.03
CA HIS A 193 -23.34 15.14 22.18
C HIS A 193 -22.83 16.53 21.74
N GLN A 194 -21.51 16.70 21.63
CA GLN A 194 -20.88 17.93 21.16
C GLN A 194 -20.69 17.96 19.63
N ALA A 195 -20.93 16.84 18.95
CA ALA A 195 -20.89 16.76 17.50
C ALA A 195 -22.11 17.44 16.86
N ALA A 196 -21.96 17.81 15.59
CA ALA A 196 -23.10 18.28 14.80
C ALA A 196 -24.18 17.18 14.73
N ARG A 197 -25.44 17.57 14.48
CA ARG A 197 -26.48 16.56 14.21
C ARG A 197 -26.31 16.01 12.79
N PRO A 198 -26.63 14.73 12.56
CA PRO A 198 -26.71 14.20 11.19
C PRO A 198 -27.70 15.03 10.36
N SER A 199 -27.41 15.27 9.08
CA SER A 199 -28.33 15.98 8.18
C SER A 199 -29.64 15.21 7.96
N HIS A 200 -29.54 13.87 7.91
CA HIS A 200 -30.67 12.96 7.73
C HIS A 200 -30.58 11.83 8.78
N PRO A 201 -31.03 12.07 10.03
CA PRO A 201 -30.87 11.11 11.12
C PRO A 201 -31.64 9.81 10.88
N GLU A 202 -32.86 9.89 10.34
CA GLU A 202 -33.66 8.70 10.02
C GLU A 202 -33.01 7.83 8.95
N LEU A 203 -32.40 8.44 7.92
CA LEU A 203 -31.66 7.71 6.89
C LEU A 203 -30.41 7.05 7.46
N LEU A 204 -29.68 7.73 8.34
CA LEU A 204 -28.51 7.16 9.00
C LEU A 204 -28.89 5.94 9.85
N ASP A 205 -29.98 6.05 10.61
CA ASP A 205 -30.49 4.99 11.46
C ASP A 205 -30.99 3.80 10.63
N TRP A 206 -31.74 4.09 9.56
CA TRP A 206 -32.21 3.06 8.63
C TRP A 206 -31.05 2.29 7.99
N LEU A 207 -30.03 2.99 7.46
CA LEU A 207 -28.84 2.35 6.89
C LEU A 207 -28.08 1.52 7.92
N ALA A 208 -28.02 1.98 9.17
CA ALA A 208 -27.34 1.27 10.25
C ALA A 208 -28.07 -0.04 10.60
N VAL A 209 -29.40 -0.01 10.68
CA VAL A 209 -30.24 -1.20 10.89
C VAL A 209 -30.08 -2.17 9.73
N GLU A 210 -30.23 -1.70 8.49
CA GLU A 210 -30.07 -2.50 7.27
C GLU A 210 -28.69 -3.18 7.22
N PHE A 211 -27.64 -2.48 7.62
CA PHE A 211 -26.29 -3.03 7.65
C PHE A 211 -26.13 -4.15 8.67
N MET A 212 -26.77 -4.04 9.84
CA MET A 212 -26.75 -5.10 10.85
C MET A 212 -27.61 -6.30 10.43
N GLU A 213 -28.83 -6.06 9.93
CA GLU A 213 -29.78 -7.11 9.54
C GLU A 213 -29.33 -7.91 8.32
N SER A 214 -28.58 -7.29 7.40
CA SER A 214 -27.90 -7.99 6.30
C SER A 214 -26.69 -8.83 6.73
N GLY A 215 -26.41 -8.93 8.05
CA GLY A 215 -25.27 -9.68 8.57
C GLY A 215 -23.94 -8.96 8.37
N TRP A 216 -23.93 -7.63 8.42
CA TRP A 216 -22.77 -6.78 8.17
C TRP A 216 -22.18 -6.93 6.75
N ASP A 217 -23.04 -7.20 5.76
CA ASP A 217 -22.62 -7.29 4.35
C ASP A 217 -22.28 -5.91 3.78
N MET A 218 -20.98 -5.66 3.68
CA MET A 218 -20.44 -4.45 3.07
C MET A 218 -20.90 -4.28 1.62
N LYS A 219 -20.89 -5.34 0.80
CA LYS A 219 -21.24 -5.26 -0.63
C LYS A 219 -22.71 -4.90 -0.80
N HIS A 220 -23.56 -5.41 0.08
CA HIS A 220 -24.99 -5.07 0.10
C HIS A 220 -25.19 -3.57 0.28
N ILE A 221 -24.61 -2.96 1.33
CA ILE A 221 -24.75 -1.51 1.58
C ILE A 221 -24.13 -0.67 0.44
N HIS A 222 -22.98 -1.08 -0.11
CA HIS A 222 -22.40 -0.40 -1.27
C HIS A 222 -23.34 -0.43 -2.49
N ARG A 223 -23.96 -1.58 -2.77
CA ARG A 223 -24.92 -1.72 -3.87
C ARG A 223 -26.18 -0.88 -3.64
N LEU A 224 -26.73 -0.94 -2.43
CA LEU A 224 -27.91 -0.18 -2.03
C LEU A 224 -27.71 1.33 -2.24
N ILE A 225 -26.57 1.88 -1.79
CA ILE A 225 -26.25 3.29 -1.97
C ILE A 225 -26.06 3.63 -3.45
N THR A 226 -25.26 2.86 -4.19
CA THR A 226 -24.97 3.14 -5.61
C THR A 226 -26.19 2.94 -6.53
N GLN A 227 -27.20 2.20 -6.08
CA GLN A 227 -28.48 2.02 -6.77
C GLN A 227 -29.59 2.95 -6.26
N SER A 228 -29.31 3.88 -5.35
CA SER A 228 -30.29 4.88 -4.91
C SER A 228 -30.53 5.94 -5.99
N ALA A 229 -31.73 6.56 -5.98
CA ALA A 229 -32.01 7.73 -6.81
C ALA A 229 -31.04 8.88 -6.47
N THR A 230 -30.75 9.07 -5.18
CA THR A 230 -29.83 10.10 -4.67
C THR A 230 -28.43 10.00 -5.26
N TYR A 231 -27.87 8.78 -5.34
CA TYR A 231 -26.53 8.57 -5.92
C TYR A 231 -26.49 8.80 -7.43
N ARG A 232 -27.58 8.47 -8.14
CA ARG A 232 -27.68 8.60 -9.61
C ARG A 232 -28.07 10.00 -10.09
N GLN A 233 -28.20 10.98 -9.20
CA GLN A 233 -28.45 12.37 -9.60
C GLN A 233 -27.27 12.92 -10.40
N ALA A 234 -27.56 13.82 -11.33
CA ALA A 234 -26.54 14.54 -12.09
C ALA A 234 -25.87 15.61 -11.22
N SER A 235 -24.56 15.80 -11.36
CA SER A 235 -23.79 16.85 -10.65
C SER A 235 -23.99 18.29 -11.14
N PRO A 236 -24.31 18.56 -12.43
CA PRO A 236 -24.66 19.92 -12.88
C PRO A 236 -25.82 20.50 -12.06
N ALA A 237 -25.67 21.75 -11.63
CA ALA A 237 -26.65 22.44 -10.79
C ALA A 237 -26.64 23.94 -11.10
N SER A 238 -27.80 24.58 -10.94
CA SER A 238 -27.93 26.03 -11.13
C SER A 238 -27.07 26.80 -10.11
N PRO A 239 -26.60 28.02 -10.45
CA PRO A 239 -25.88 28.87 -9.50
C PRO A 239 -26.66 29.07 -8.19
N ALA A 240 -27.97 29.30 -8.26
CA ALA A 240 -28.83 29.45 -7.09
C ALA A 240 -28.83 28.21 -6.17
N LEU A 241 -28.87 26.99 -6.75
CA LEU A 241 -28.83 25.76 -5.95
C LEU A 241 -27.46 25.57 -5.28
N ARG A 242 -26.37 25.95 -5.96
CA ARG A 242 -25.01 25.90 -5.39
C ARG A 242 -24.82 26.92 -4.28
N GLU A 243 -25.48 28.07 -4.36
CA GLU A 243 -25.46 29.09 -3.31
C GLU A 243 -26.28 28.66 -2.08
N MET A 244 -27.45 28.06 -2.27
CA MET A 244 -28.30 27.56 -1.19
C MET A 244 -27.70 26.34 -0.47
N ASP A 245 -27.08 25.42 -1.21
CA ASP A 245 -26.47 24.21 -0.66
C ASP A 245 -25.05 23.97 -1.21
N PRO A 246 -24.06 24.77 -0.78
CA PRO A 246 -22.71 24.70 -1.31
C PRO A 246 -22.03 23.36 -1.00
N LYS A 247 -22.34 22.77 0.16
CA LYS A 247 -21.78 21.49 0.62
C LYS A 247 -22.58 20.26 0.17
N ASN A 248 -23.65 20.43 -0.61
CA ASN A 248 -24.56 19.35 -1.03
C ASN A 248 -25.14 18.56 0.17
N ARG A 249 -25.43 19.23 1.29
CA ARG A 249 -25.96 18.62 2.52
C ARG A 249 -27.42 18.18 2.39
N LEU A 250 -28.19 18.85 1.54
CA LEU A 250 -29.57 18.53 1.20
C LEU A 250 -29.64 17.46 0.10
N LEU A 251 -28.50 17.06 -0.47
CA LEU A 251 -28.39 16.03 -1.50
C LEU A 251 -29.21 16.37 -2.74
N ALA A 252 -29.29 17.66 -3.09
CA ALA A 252 -30.11 18.15 -4.20
C ALA A 252 -29.47 17.94 -5.60
N ARG A 253 -28.25 17.41 -5.64
CA ARG A 253 -27.50 17.11 -6.87
C ARG A 253 -26.54 15.94 -6.67
N GLY A 254 -25.99 15.43 -7.76
CA GLY A 254 -24.87 14.48 -7.76
C GLY A 254 -23.66 15.02 -7.01
N ALA A 255 -22.98 14.14 -6.28
CA ALA A 255 -21.80 14.51 -5.52
C ALA A 255 -20.57 14.55 -6.43
N ARG A 256 -20.02 15.74 -6.62
CA ARG A 256 -18.77 15.96 -7.35
C ARG A 256 -17.58 15.99 -6.40
N ILE A 257 -16.69 15.00 -6.48
CA ILE A 257 -15.61 14.80 -5.50
C ILE A 257 -14.31 14.41 -6.20
N ARG A 258 -13.23 15.17 -5.96
CA ARG A 258 -11.87 14.79 -6.40
C ARG A 258 -11.44 13.52 -5.67
N VAL A 259 -11.09 12.47 -6.42
CA VAL A 259 -10.81 11.16 -5.84
C VAL A 259 -9.53 11.17 -4.98
N PRO A 260 -9.37 10.27 -4.00
CA PRO A 260 -8.14 10.24 -3.19
C PRO A 260 -6.88 9.99 -4.02
N ALA A 261 -5.72 10.40 -3.51
CA ALA A 261 -4.41 10.28 -4.16
C ALA A 261 -4.13 8.93 -4.84
N GLU A 262 -4.43 7.83 -4.16
CA GLU A 262 -4.23 6.47 -4.65
C GLU A 262 -5.11 6.19 -5.87
N THR A 263 -6.35 6.71 -5.85
CA THR A 263 -7.30 6.60 -6.96
C THR A 263 -6.90 7.51 -8.12
N VAL A 264 -6.33 8.70 -7.88
CA VAL A 264 -5.81 9.57 -8.96
C VAL A 264 -4.77 8.82 -9.78
N ARG A 265 -3.79 8.19 -9.09
CA ARG A 265 -2.77 7.38 -9.75
C ARG A 265 -3.37 6.17 -10.47
N ASP A 266 -4.28 5.45 -9.83
CA ASP A 266 -4.91 4.27 -10.44
C ASP A 266 -5.76 4.65 -11.67
N ILE A 267 -6.40 5.83 -11.68
CA ILE A 267 -7.11 6.38 -12.85
C ILE A 267 -6.11 6.60 -13.99
N GLN A 268 -5.00 7.32 -13.77
CA GLN A 268 -4.01 7.56 -14.84
C GLN A 268 -3.50 6.26 -15.45
N LEU A 269 -3.23 5.23 -14.62
CA LEU A 269 -2.76 3.93 -15.10
C LEU A 269 -3.87 3.15 -15.83
N ALA A 270 -5.12 3.21 -15.33
CA ALA A 270 -6.24 2.50 -15.95
C ALA A 270 -6.61 3.11 -17.31
N THR A 271 -6.72 4.44 -17.37
CA THR A 271 -7.08 5.20 -18.57
C THR A 271 -5.96 5.25 -19.61
N SER A 272 -4.71 4.91 -19.24
CA SER A 272 -3.60 4.70 -20.18
C SER A 272 -3.39 3.24 -20.59
N GLY A 273 -4.09 2.30 -19.95
CA GLY A 273 -3.91 0.86 -20.21
C GLY A 273 -2.66 0.25 -19.58
N LEU A 274 -1.95 0.99 -18.72
CA LEU A 274 -0.76 0.52 -18.03
C LEU A 274 -1.05 -0.26 -16.74
N LEU A 275 -2.24 -0.08 -16.15
CA LEU A 275 -2.55 -0.63 -14.82
C LEU A 275 -2.38 -2.16 -14.77
N ASP A 276 -1.49 -2.63 -13.89
CA ASP A 276 -1.42 -4.04 -13.51
C ASP A 276 -2.47 -4.34 -12.43
N GLY A 277 -3.47 -5.14 -12.81
CA GLY A 277 -4.59 -5.58 -11.97
C GLY A 277 -4.26 -6.72 -11.00
N LYS A 278 -3.02 -7.22 -10.96
CA LYS A 278 -2.62 -8.33 -10.08
C LYS A 278 -2.89 -8.03 -8.60
N MET A 279 -3.64 -8.92 -7.97
CA MET A 279 -3.96 -8.85 -6.54
C MET A 279 -2.98 -9.66 -5.68
N GLY A 280 -2.67 -9.16 -4.48
CA GLY A 280 -1.72 -9.77 -3.53
C GLY A 280 -0.25 -9.49 -3.85
N GLY A 281 0.70 -10.17 -3.19
CA GLY A 281 2.14 -9.98 -3.44
C GLY A 281 2.77 -8.78 -2.74
N ARG A 282 4.10 -8.60 -2.96
CA ARG A 282 4.91 -7.60 -2.26
C ARG A 282 4.54 -6.16 -2.63
N SER A 283 4.96 -5.23 -1.78
CA SER A 283 4.97 -3.80 -2.13
C SER A 283 5.94 -3.53 -3.28
N VAL A 284 5.64 -2.50 -4.06
CA VAL A 284 6.42 -2.05 -5.23
C VAL A 284 6.98 -0.66 -5.04
N PHE A 285 8.02 -0.36 -5.82
CA PHE A 285 8.77 0.89 -5.76
C PHE A 285 8.73 1.59 -7.14
N PRO A 286 7.63 2.28 -7.48
CA PRO A 286 7.55 3.04 -8.72
C PRO A 286 8.67 4.11 -8.78
N PRO A 287 9.01 4.62 -9.97
CA PRO A 287 10.02 5.66 -10.09
C PRO A 287 9.69 6.87 -9.20
N ALA A 288 10.70 7.29 -8.44
CA ALA A 288 10.69 8.44 -7.54
C ALA A 288 12.09 9.08 -7.56
N PRO A 289 12.20 10.41 -7.37
CA PRO A 289 13.49 11.06 -7.29
C PRO A 289 14.36 10.52 -6.13
N GLY A 290 15.59 10.09 -6.44
CA GLY A 290 16.48 9.46 -5.46
C GLY A 290 16.84 10.34 -4.25
N TYR A 291 16.86 11.68 -4.43
CA TYR A 291 17.21 12.63 -3.36
C TYR A 291 16.24 12.58 -2.17
N LEU A 292 15.01 12.11 -2.36
CA LEU A 292 13.99 12.00 -1.31
C LEU A 292 14.37 10.98 -0.24
N PHE A 293 15.20 10.01 -0.61
CA PHE A 293 15.62 8.91 0.25
C PHE A 293 17.00 9.15 0.87
N GLN A 294 17.52 10.37 0.78
CA GLN A 294 18.81 10.79 1.32
C GLN A 294 18.64 11.94 2.34
N LYS A 295 19.67 12.18 3.16
CA LYS A 295 19.72 13.34 4.05
C LYS A 295 19.81 14.63 3.21
N PRO A 296 19.16 15.74 3.60
CA PRO A 296 18.39 15.95 4.84
C PRO A 296 16.90 15.62 4.72
N VAL A 297 16.40 15.23 3.54
CA VAL A 297 14.96 14.97 3.32
C VAL A 297 14.49 13.80 4.17
N SER A 298 15.23 12.69 4.12
CA SER A 298 15.06 11.56 5.03
C SER A 298 16.06 11.65 6.19
N TYR A 299 15.64 11.24 7.39
CA TYR A 299 16.50 11.17 8.59
C TYR A 299 17.75 10.28 8.40
N GLY A 300 17.69 9.31 7.49
CA GLY A 300 18.81 8.46 7.10
C GLY A 300 18.67 7.95 5.67
N PRO A 301 19.74 7.41 5.08
CA PRO A 301 19.68 6.81 3.75
C PRO A 301 18.67 5.66 3.75
N LYS A 302 17.78 5.66 2.77
CA LYS A 302 16.79 4.62 2.53
C LYS A 302 16.99 4.06 1.12
N THR A 303 16.92 2.74 0.99
CA THR A 303 16.98 2.10 -0.32
C THR A 303 15.61 2.17 -0.98
N TRP A 304 15.57 2.66 -2.23
CA TRP A 304 14.37 2.67 -3.07
C TRP A 304 14.73 2.01 -4.41
N ASP A 305 14.57 0.69 -4.46
CA ASP A 305 14.92 -0.13 -5.62
C ASP A 305 13.83 0.01 -6.69
N VAL A 306 13.99 0.99 -7.58
CA VAL A 306 13.00 1.31 -8.61
C VAL A 306 12.70 0.08 -9.46
N GLU A 307 11.42 -0.26 -9.57
CA GLU A 307 10.94 -1.35 -10.43
C GLU A 307 11.29 -1.05 -11.90
N SER A 308 12.01 -1.98 -12.54
CA SER A 308 12.37 -1.94 -13.96
C SER A 308 11.36 -2.64 -14.86
N ASP A 309 10.41 -3.37 -14.28
CA ASP A 309 9.40 -4.14 -14.98
C ASP A 309 7.98 -3.58 -14.77
N SER A 310 6.97 -4.31 -15.26
CA SER A 310 5.55 -3.94 -15.15
C SER A 310 5.05 -3.75 -13.71
N ASN A 311 5.76 -4.23 -12.68
CA ASN A 311 5.36 -4.05 -11.28
C ASN A 311 5.30 -2.56 -10.89
N ARG A 312 5.98 -1.68 -11.62
CA ARG A 312 5.91 -0.22 -11.42
C ARG A 312 4.50 0.36 -11.68
N TYR A 313 3.65 -0.36 -12.41
CA TYR A 313 2.27 0.02 -12.74
C TYR A 313 1.21 -0.68 -11.91
N ARG A 314 1.58 -1.34 -10.82
CA ARG A 314 0.59 -1.90 -9.89
C ARG A 314 -0.22 -0.81 -9.23
N ARG A 315 -1.43 -1.16 -8.77
CA ARG A 315 -2.31 -0.27 -8.00
C ARG A 315 -1.54 0.42 -6.88
N ALA A 316 -1.86 1.69 -6.63
CA ALA A 316 -1.23 2.53 -5.61
C ALA A 316 -1.33 1.92 -4.19
N LEU A 317 -2.30 1.01 -3.97
CA LEU A 317 -2.39 0.16 -2.78
C LEU A 317 -1.10 -0.62 -2.47
N TYR A 318 -0.37 -1.03 -3.51
CA TYR A 318 0.88 -1.80 -3.38
C TYR A 318 2.12 -0.89 -3.35
N THR A 319 2.00 0.41 -3.56
CA THR A 319 3.14 1.34 -3.51
C THR A 319 3.70 1.37 -2.11
N PHE A 320 4.99 1.06 -1.97
CA PHE A 320 5.66 1.13 -0.69
C PHE A 320 5.67 2.57 -0.15
N ARG A 321 5.55 2.72 1.18
CA ARG A 321 5.66 4.02 1.84
C ARG A 321 6.51 3.90 3.09
N PHE A 322 7.48 4.79 3.24
CA PHE A 322 8.10 5.00 4.54
C PHE A 322 7.17 5.84 5.42
N ARG A 323 7.23 5.65 6.74
CA ARG A 323 6.42 6.43 7.69
C ARG A 323 6.64 7.94 7.55
N SER A 324 7.89 8.36 7.31
CA SER A 324 8.26 9.78 7.13
C SER A 324 8.26 10.22 5.66
N GLU A 325 8.65 9.34 4.72
CA GLU A 325 8.74 9.63 3.28
C GLU A 325 7.74 8.76 2.48
N PRO A 326 6.47 9.19 2.37
CA PRO A 326 5.53 8.59 1.43
C PRO A 326 5.88 8.91 -0.03
N TYR A 327 5.28 8.19 -0.98
CA TYR A 327 5.49 8.41 -2.41
C TYR A 327 5.07 9.83 -2.83
N PRO A 328 5.92 10.63 -3.52
CA PRO A 328 5.70 12.07 -3.75
C PRO A 328 4.39 12.42 -4.42
N MET A 329 4.02 11.66 -5.46
CA MET A 329 2.76 11.88 -6.16
C MET A 329 1.57 11.72 -5.21
N LEU A 330 1.61 10.77 -4.27
CA LEU A 330 0.53 10.60 -3.30
C LEU A 330 0.45 11.80 -2.35
N VAL A 331 1.60 12.35 -1.93
CA VAL A 331 1.67 13.54 -1.09
C VAL A 331 1.05 14.74 -1.76
N ALA A 332 1.37 14.96 -3.05
CA ALA A 332 0.82 16.08 -3.81
C ALA A 332 -0.73 16.07 -3.86
N PHE A 333 -1.35 14.88 -3.78
CA PHE A 333 -2.80 14.70 -3.77
C PHE A 333 -3.40 14.44 -2.38
N ASP A 334 -2.78 14.99 -1.34
CA ASP A 334 -3.25 14.97 0.06
C ASP A 334 -3.32 13.57 0.69
N ALA A 335 -2.45 12.64 0.29
CA ALA A 335 -2.37 11.35 0.98
C ALA A 335 -2.02 11.55 2.47
N PRO A 336 -2.74 10.90 3.40
CA PRO A 336 -2.49 11.08 4.83
C PRO A 336 -1.07 10.66 5.23
N ALA A 337 -0.43 11.51 6.05
CA ALA A 337 0.88 11.22 6.61
C ALA A 337 0.85 9.92 7.44
N GLY A 338 1.95 9.16 7.40
CA GLY A 338 2.07 7.88 8.11
C GLY A 338 2.11 7.99 9.63
N ALA A 339 2.14 9.21 10.19
CA ALA A 339 2.25 9.47 11.62
C ALA A 339 0.91 9.72 12.33
N VAL A 340 -0.19 9.91 11.59
CA VAL A 340 -1.50 10.27 12.16
C VAL A 340 -2.61 9.36 11.65
N SER A 341 -3.62 9.13 12.50
CA SER A 341 -4.85 8.46 12.06
C SER A 341 -5.72 9.47 11.29
N CYS A 342 -6.28 9.03 10.16
CA CYS A 342 -7.09 9.89 9.30
C CYS A 342 -8.46 9.24 9.06
N VAL A 343 -9.50 9.82 9.64
CA VAL A 343 -10.91 9.38 9.48
C VAL A 343 -11.58 10.13 8.32
N ARG A 344 -11.20 11.40 8.11
CA ARG A 344 -11.64 12.24 7.00
C ARG A 344 -10.42 12.78 6.26
N ARG A 345 -10.36 12.52 4.96
CA ARG A 345 -9.28 13.02 4.09
C ARG A 345 -9.63 14.42 3.61
N ASN A 346 -8.66 15.32 3.66
CA ASN A 346 -8.81 16.63 3.06
C ASN A 346 -8.69 16.55 1.55
N VAL A 347 -9.38 17.46 0.87
CA VAL A 347 -9.31 17.61 -0.58
C VAL A 347 -8.89 19.03 -0.89
N SER A 348 -7.63 19.21 -1.30
CA SER A 348 -7.12 20.46 -1.84
C SER A 348 -7.15 20.43 -3.38
N THR A 349 -7.22 21.61 -3.97
CA THR A 349 -7.03 21.87 -5.40
C THR A 349 -5.92 22.91 -5.51
N THR A 350 -4.74 22.48 -5.95
CA THR A 350 -3.55 23.36 -6.03
C THR A 350 -2.94 23.33 -7.42
N PRO A 351 -2.30 24.43 -7.88
CA PRO A 351 -1.57 24.42 -9.15
C PRO A 351 -0.49 23.33 -9.22
N MET A 352 0.10 22.96 -8.07
CA MET A 352 1.11 21.90 -7.98
C MET A 352 0.57 20.53 -8.39
N GLN A 353 -0.69 20.22 -8.07
CA GLN A 353 -1.35 18.97 -8.50
C GLN A 353 -1.51 18.89 -10.02
N ALA A 354 -1.82 20.01 -10.67
CA ALA A 354 -1.87 20.08 -12.13
C ALA A 354 -0.48 19.85 -12.74
N LEU A 355 0.57 20.45 -12.16
CA LEU A 355 1.95 20.22 -12.62
C LEU A 355 2.41 18.78 -12.43
N VAL A 356 2.00 18.12 -11.34
CA VAL A 356 2.29 16.69 -11.09
C VAL A 356 1.63 15.80 -12.15
N THR A 357 0.36 16.03 -12.47
CA THR A 357 -0.34 15.25 -13.51
C THR A 357 0.14 15.56 -14.93
N LEU A 358 0.86 16.67 -15.14
CA LEU A 358 1.48 17.01 -16.43
C LEU A 358 2.91 16.50 -16.63
N ASN A 359 3.68 16.34 -15.54
CA ASN A 359 5.14 16.22 -15.63
C ASN A 359 5.75 15.06 -14.83
N GLU A 360 5.05 14.49 -13.83
CA GLU A 360 5.62 13.35 -13.11
C GLU A 360 5.90 12.18 -14.04
N GLN A 361 6.92 11.38 -13.69
CA GLN A 361 7.36 10.24 -14.51
C GLN A 361 6.19 9.31 -14.86
N VAL A 362 5.37 8.96 -13.85
CA VAL A 362 4.20 8.09 -14.05
C VAL A 362 3.11 8.75 -14.90
N SER A 363 2.97 10.08 -14.82
CA SER A 363 2.02 10.84 -15.63
C SER A 363 2.43 10.87 -17.10
N MET A 364 3.72 11.05 -17.38
CA MET A 364 4.28 11.03 -18.74
C MET A 364 4.21 9.63 -19.35
N GLU A 365 4.54 8.59 -18.57
CA GLU A 365 4.37 7.21 -18.99
C GLU A 365 2.89 6.90 -19.29
N ALA A 366 1.96 7.35 -18.45
CA ALA A 366 0.52 7.21 -18.71
C ALA A 366 0.07 7.97 -19.96
N ALA A 367 0.60 9.17 -20.22
CA ALA A 367 0.29 9.90 -21.45
C ALA A 367 0.75 9.15 -22.70
N LEU A 368 1.95 8.56 -22.68
CA LEU A 368 2.45 7.72 -23.77
C LEU A 368 1.63 6.43 -23.92
N GLY A 369 1.14 5.84 -22.82
CA GLY A 369 0.24 4.69 -22.86
C GLY A 369 -1.11 5.02 -23.49
N LEU A 370 -1.73 6.14 -23.12
CA LEU A 370 -2.97 6.61 -23.76
C LEU A 370 -2.74 6.99 -25.22
N ALA A 371 -1.60 7.61 -25.55
CA ALA A 371 -1.21 7.91 -26.92
C ALA A 371 -1.11 6.64 -27.79
N HIS A 372 -0.48 5.59 -27.28
CA HIS A 372 -0.42 4.29 -27.96
C HIS A 372 -1.82 3.75 -28.28
N LEU A 373 -2.76 3.86 -27.34
CA LEU A 373 -4.13 3.43 -27.56
C LEU A 373 -4.83 4.26 -28.63
N VAL A 374 -4.65 5.59 -28.64
CA VAL A 374 -5.17 6.45 -29.71
C VAL A 374 -4.60 6.04 -31.07
N LEU A 375 -3.30 5.77 -31.17
CA LEU A 375 -2.64 5.46 -32.44
C LEU A 375 -2.96 4.06 -32.97
N THR A 376 -3.21 3.09 -32.09
CA THR A 376 -3.55 1.70 -32.45
C THR A 376 -5.05 1.46 -32.66
N ASP A 377 -5.87 2.43 -32.27
CA ASP A 377 -7.31 2.35 -32.44
C ASP A 377 -7.74 2.61 -33.91
N SER A 378 -8.91 2.08 -34.27
CA SER A 378 -9.45 2.10 -35.64
C SER A 378 -10.35 3.30 -35.90
N GLY A 379 -10.69 3.55 -37.17
CA GLY A 379 -11.58 4.66 -37.55
C GLY A 379 -10.85 5.99 -37.71
N THR A 380 -11.64 7.07 -37.77
CA THR A 380 -11.15 8.44 -37.99
C THR A 380 -10.45 9.00 -36.74
N LEU A 381 -9.65 10.06 -36.90
CA LEU A 381 -9.01 10.73 -35.76
C LEU A 381 -10.05 11.19 -34.73
N GLU A 382 -11.15 11.78 -35.17
CA GLU A 382 -12.22 12.28 -34.30
C GLU A 382 -12.87 11.15 -33.47
N GLU A 383 -13.08 9.99 -34.07
CA GLU A 383 -13.60 8.81 -33.37
C GLU A 383 -12.62 8.29 -32.29
N ARG A 384 -11.31 8.26 -32.61
CA ARG A 384 -10.26 7.84 -31.68
C ARG A 384 -10.13 8.82 -30.51
N LEU A 385 -10.12 10.12 -30.80
CA LEU A 385 -10.08 11.19 -29.79
C LEU A 385 -11.33 11.16 -28.91
N SER A 386 -12.51 10.92 -29.48
CA SER A 386 -13.76 10.78 -28.73
C SER A 386 -13.72 9.60 -27.77
N ARG A 387 -13.21 8.43 -28.19
CA ARG A 387 -13.05 7.28 -27.29
C ARG A 387 -12.00 7.52 -26.21
N ALA A 388 -10.91 8.20 -26.52
CA ALA A 388 -9.91 8.62 -25.52
C ALA A 388 -10.52 9.57 -24.48
N PHE A 389 -11.34 10.52 -24.93
CA PHE A 389 -12.05 11.45 -24.04
C PHE A 389 -13.01 10.70 -23.11
N VAL A 390 -13.88 9.83 -23.66
CA VAL A 390 -14.80 9.00 -22.87
C VAL A 390 -14.05 8.13 -21.87
N ARG A 391 -12.89 7.60 -22.25
CA ARG A 391 -12.05 6.79 -21.35
C ARG A 391 -11.58 7.58 -20.13
N CYS A 392 -11.28 8.87 -20.30
CA CYS A 392 -10.81 9.74 -19.23
C CYS A 392 -11.95 10.35 -18.39
N THR A 393 -13.04 10.81 -19.03
CA THR A 393 -14.09 11.62 -18.38
C THR A 393 -15.39 10.86 -18.15
N SER A 394 -15.56 9.68 -18.75
CA SER A 394 -16.80 8.88 -18.73
C SER A 394 -18.02 9.57 -19.36
N ARG A 395 -17.83 10.60 -20.19
CA ARG A 395 -18.87 11.21 -21.03
C ARG A 395 -18.39 11.42 -22.46
N VAL A 396 -19.33 11.63 -23.37
CA VAL A 396 -19.01 11.97 -24.77
C VAL A 396 -18.59 13.45 -24.82
N PRO A 397 -17.53 13.78 -25.57
CA PRO A 397 -17.15 15.18 -25.78
C PRO A 397 -18.16 15.89 -26.69
N ASP A 398 -18.31 17.19 -26.52
CA ASP A 398 -19.06 18.03 -27.45
C ASP A 398 -18.22 18.40 -28.70
N ALA A 399 -18.84 19.16 -29.62
CA ALA A 399 -18.21 19.54 -30.87
C ALA A 399 -17.01 20.50 -30.68
N GLU A 400 -17.06 21.37 -29.67
CA GLU A 400 -15.97 22.32 -29.37
C GLU A 400 -14.79 21.59 -28.75
N GLU A 401 -15.06 20.65 -27.84
CA GLU A 401 -14.04 19.81 -27.20
C GLU A 401 -13.31 18.93 -28.22
N ILE A 402 -14.04 18.27 -29.13
CA ILE A 402 -13.40 17.49 -30.21
C ILE A 402 -12.58 18.38 -31.13
N ALA A 403 -13.09 19.55 -31.51
CA ALA A 403 -12.35 20.48 -32.35
C ALA A 403 -11.06 20.95 -31.67
N ALA A 404 -11.10 21.23 -30.36
CA ALA A 404 -9.92 21.62 -29.59
C ALA A 404 -8.88 20.50 -29.51
N LEU A 405 -9.28 19.25 -29.25
CA LEU A 405 -8.37 18.12 -29.21
C LEU A 405 -7.72 17.84 -30.57
N LYS A 406 -8.50 17.96 -31.66
CA LYS A 406 -8.00 17.84 -33.02
C LYS A 406 -6.98 18.93 -33.33
N SER A 407 -7.27 20.17 -32.96
CA SER A 407 -6.33 21.30 -33.10
C SER A 407 -5.02 21.07 -32.36
N VAL A 408 -5.06 20.52 -31.13
CA VAL A 408 -3.86 20.14 -30.37
C VAL A 408 -3.09 19.06 -31.10
N TYR A 409 -3.76 18.00 -31.56
CA TYR A 409 -3.12 16.92 -32.32
C TYR A 409 -2.40 17.46 -33.57
N GLU A 410 -3.12 18.21 -34.41
CA GLU A 410 -2.60 18.73 -35.68
C GLU A 410 -1.43 19.70 -35.48
N THR A 411 -1.51 20.56 -34.45
CA THR A 411 -0.42 21.49 -34.13
C THR A 411 0.83 20.74 -33.66
N SER A 412 0.64 19.71 -32.83
CA SER A 412 1.74 18.90 -32.29
C SER A 412 2.36 17.91 -33.28
N LEU A 413 1.79 17.73 -34.48
CA LEU A 413 2.49 17.03 -35.57
C LEU A 413 3.75 17.77 -36.03
N ASN A 414 3.87 19.06 -35.73
CA ASN A 414 5.05 19.86 -36.08
C ASN A 414 6.14 19.86 -34.98
N THR A 415 5.97 19.06 -33.91
CA THR A 415 7.00 18.92 -32.87
C THR A 415 8.31 18.39 -33.45
N ASP A 416 9.44 18.97 -33.04
CA ASP A 416 10.76 18.55 -33.48
C ASP A 416 10.97 17.04 -33.15
N PRO A 417 11.34 16.20 -34.13
CA PRO A 417 11.64 14.79 -33.91
C PRO A 417 12.68 14.54 -32.79
N THR A 418 13.56 15.50 -32.54
CA THR A 418 14.55 15.45 -31.44
C THR A 418 13.87 15.50 -30.08
N GLU A 419 12.86 16.37 -29.90
CA GLU A 419 12.07 16.44 -28.67
C GLU A 419 11.25 15.16 -28.46
N ALA A 420 10.63 14.65 -29.53
CA ALA A 420 9.88 13.38 -29.49
C ALA A 420 10.78 12.20 -29.10
N ARG A 421 12.05 12.19 -29.54
CA ARG A 421 13.02 11.16 -29.16
C ARG A 421 13.43 11.27 -27.69
N LEU A 422 13.70 12.47 -27.20
CA LEU A 422 14.02 12.71 -25.79
C LEU A 422 12.87 12.30 -24.87
N LEU A 423 11.62 12.60 -25.26
CA LEU A 423 10.42 12.13 -24.56
C LEU A 423 10.41 10.60 -24.41
N LEU A 424 10.69 9.86 -25.49
CA LEU A 424 10.72 8.40 -25.46
C LEU A 424 11.92 7.86 -24.66
N GLU A 425 13.08 8.50 -24.75
CA GLU A 425 14.28 8.09 -24.00
C GLU A 425 14.04 8.12 -22.48
N HIS A 426 13.34 9.14 -21.99
CA HIS A 426 13.11 9.32 -20.56
C HIS A 426 11.81 8.68 -20.04
N HIS A 427 10.78 8.55 -20.87
CA HIS A 427 9.43 8.23 -20.40
C HIS A 427 8.76 7.05 -21.12
N LYS A 428 9.46 6.29 -21.97
CA LYS A 428 8.86 5.11 -22.63
C LYS A 428 8.32 4.11 -21.59
N PRO A 429 7.03 3.76 -21.62
CA PRO A 429 6.47 2.75 -20.73
C PRO A 429 7.10 1.38 -20.99
N VAL A 430 7.42 0.64 -19.93
CA VAL A 430 8.14 -0.65 -20.05
C VAL A 430 7.32 -1.77 -20.68
N THR A 431 5.99 -1.62 -20.73
CA THR A 431 5.04 -2.62 -21.24
C THR A 431 4.54 -2.34 -22.66
N ILE A 432 4.93 -1.23 -23.27
CA ILE A 432 4.41 -0.79 -24.57
C ILE A 432 5.55 -0.58 -25.55
N ASP A 433 5.36 -1.07 -26.78
CA ASP A 433 6.24 -0.71 -27.88
C ASP A 433 5.61 0.34 -28.80
N LEU A 434 6.28 1.49 -28.88
CA LEU A 434 5.91 2.63 -29.71
C LEU A 434 6.73 2.69 -31.01
N SER A 435 7.68 1.76 -31.22
CA SER A 435 8.61 1.79 -32.36
C SER A 435 7.93 1.73 -33.73
N ALA A 436 6.72 1.18 -33.80
CA ALA A 436 5.93 1.07 -35.01
C ALA A 436 5.27 2.38 -35.46
N HIS A 437 5.24 3.41 -34.62
CA HIS A 437 4.57 4.68 -34.93
C HIS A 437 5.57 5.79 -35.30
N PRO A 438 5.22 6.68 -36.25
CA PRO A 438 6.03 7.85 -36.56
C PRO A 438 6.20 8.79 -35.35
N LEU A 439 7.41 9.32 -35.15
CA LEU A 439 7.70 10.24 -34.04
C LEU A 439 6.74 11.45 -33.95
N PRO A 440 6.36 12.13 -35.06
CA PRO A 440 5.39 13.22 -35.00
C PRO A 440 4.02 12.79 -34.49
N GLU A 441 3.55 11.60 -34.88
CA GLU A 441 2.26 11.06 -34.42
C GLU A 441 2.29 10.70 -32.94
N ILE A 442 3.41 10.13 -32.46
CA ILE A 442 3.63 9.87 -31.03
C ILE A 442 3.57 11.19 -30.24
N ALA A 443 4.27 12.22 -30.69
CA ALA A 443 4.26 13.53 -30.03
C ALA A 443 2.85 14.14 -30.01
N ALA A 444 2.14 14.12 -31.13
CA ALA A 444 0.77 14.62 -31.25
C ALA A 444 -0.22 13.89 -30.36
N ALA A 445 -0.24 12.55 -30.40
CA ALA A 445 -1.11 11.74 -29.55
C ALA A 445 -0.77 11.91 -28.06
N THR A 446 0.52 12.05 -27.72
CA THR A 446 0.95 12.30 -26.33
C THR A 446 0.51 13.67 -25.84
N ALA A 447 0.57 14.71 -26.68
CA ALA A 447 0.09 16.05 -26.32
C ALA A 447 -1.39 16.04 -25.97
N VAL A 448 -2.23 15.40 -26.80
CA VAL A 448 -3.65 15.16 -26.51
C VAL A 448 -3.83 14.39 -25.20
N ALA A 449 -3.10 13.29 -25.03
CA ALA A 449 -3.21 12.45 -23.83
C ALA A 449 -2.87 13.23 -22.55
N ARG A 450 -1.85 14.10 -22.59
CA ARG A 450 -1.48 14.98 -21.47
C ARG A 450 -2.61 15.93 -21.11
N VAL A 451 -3.29 16.52 -22.11
CA VAL A 451 -4.47 17.37 -21.87
C VAL A 451 -5.56 16.56 -21.15
N LEU A 452 -5.95 15.41 -21.72
CA LEU A 452 -7.03 14.58 -21.18
C LEU A 452 -6.75 14.10 -19.75
N LEU A 453 -5.53 13.65 -19.47
CA LEU A 453 -5.13 13.16 -18.14
C LEU A 453 -5.00 14.28 -17.10
N ASN A 454 -4.86 15.54 -17.53
CA ASN A 454 -4.73 16.70 -16.65
C ASN A 454 -6.07 17.42 -16.38
N LEU A 455 -7.16 17.04 -17.04
CA LEU A 455 -8.47 17.61 -16.75
C LEU A 455 -8.90 17.30 -15.32
N ASP A 456 -9.44 18.31 -14.62
CA ASP A 456 -10.07 18.14 -13.30
C ASP A 456 -11.18 17.08 -13.36
N GLU A 457 -11.88 16.99 -14.49
CA GLU A 457 -12.92 16.00 -14.74
C GLU A 457 -12.40 14.55 -14.68
N THR A 458 -11.18 14.30 -15.17
CA THR A 458 -10.57 12.95 -15.21
C THR A 458 -10.28 12.42 -13.82
N ILE A 459 -9.93 13.28 -12.87
CA ILE A 459 -9.59 12.91 -11.49
C ILE A 459 -10.75 13.17 -10.51
N THR A 460 -11.94 13.45 -11.03
CA THR A 460 -13.12 13.78 -10.24
C THR A 460 -14.22 12.78 -10.53
N LYS A 461 -14.84 12.27 -9.47
CA LYS A 461 -16.12 11.57 -9.59
C LYS A 461 -17.19 12.62 -9.90
N ASN A 462 -17.77 12.56 -11.09
CA ASN A 462 -18.82 13.48 -11.56
C ASN A 462 -20.23 12.87 -11.49
#